data_AF-A0A9Q3BQH3-F1
#
_entry.id   AF-A0A9Q3BQH3-F1
#
_cell.length_a   1.000
_cell.length_b   1.000
_cell.length_c   1.000
_cell.angle_alpha   90.00
_cell.angle_beta   90.00
_cell.angle_gamma   90.00
#
_symmetry.space_group_name_H-M   'P 1'
#
loop_
_entity.id
_entity.type
_entity.pdbx_description
1 polymer ?
#
loop_
_entity_poly.entity_id
_entity_poly.type
_entity_poly.pdbx_seq_one_letter_code
_entity_poly.pdbx_strand_id
1 'polypeptide(L)'
;MIQTPLLLHQKSGIAFLSDQKIPNGQSTHNLWANSCPGSTFNSRHIITNKVVGSFEFLLTNTPLGGLLVDDMGLGKTIQAIALIVTSKEWLITNPQHSTPTIIICPPL
;
A
#
# COMPACT_ATOMS: atom_id res chain seq x y z
N MET A 1 5.56 19.15 8.37
CA MET A 1 6.04 18.12 9.31
C MET A 1 4.97 17.89 10.36
N ILE A 2 4.60 16.64 10.67
CA ILE A 2 3.59 16.32 11.70
C ILE A 2 4.21 16.58 13.08
N GLN A 3 3.60 17.46 13.87
CA GLN A 3 4.11 17.82 15.21
C GLN A 3 3.70 16.81 16.28
N THR A 4 2.63 16.06 16.06
CA THR A 4 2.14 15.08 17.02
C THR A 4 2.95 13.77 16.97
N PRO A 5 3.47 13.27 18.10
CA PRO A 5 4.18 12.01 18.12
C PRO A 5 3.20 10.85 17.86
N LEU A 6 3.54 10.00 16.88
CA LEU A 6 2.77 8.80 16.56
C LEU A 6 3.21 7.61 17.42
N LEU A 7 2.24 6.82 17.85
CA LEU A 7 2.46 5.56 18.56
C LEU A 7 3.05 4.51 17.62
N LEU A 8 3.65 3.45 18.18
CA LEU A 8 4.35 2.43 17.39
C LEU A 8 3.41 1.76 16.37
N HIS A 9 2.22 1.33 16.79
CA HIS A 9 1.24 0.70 15.90
C HIS A 9 0.76 1.66 14.80
N GLN A 10 0.66 2.95 15.12
CA GLN A 10 0.28 3.98 14.14
C GLN A 10 1.36 4.13 13.05
N LYS A 11 2.64 4.08 13.42
CA LYS A 11 3.76 4.09 12.46
C LYS A 11 3.73 2.84 11.58
N SER A 12 3.47 1.67 12.16
CA SER A 12 3.35 0.41 11.41
C SER A 12 2.20 0.46 10.40
N GLY A 13 1.02 0.96 10.79
CA GLY A 13 -0.13 1.13 9.90
C GLY A 13 0.17 2.07 8.73
N ILE A 14 0.84 3.19 8.99
CA ILE A 14 1.25 4.14 7.94
C ILE A 14 2.29 3.52 7.01
N ALA A 15 3.28 2.78 7.53
CA ALA A 15 4.29 2.11 6.72
C ALA A 15 3.66 1.09 5.77
N PHE A 16 2.70 0.31 6.27
CA PHE A 16 1.92 -0.63 5.47
C PHE A 16 1.12 0.08 4.36
N LEU A 17 0.36 1.13 4.69
CA LEU A 17 -0.42 1.89 3.71
C LEU A 17 0.45 2.65 2.69
N SER A 18 1.68 3.01 3.06
CA SER A 18 2.62 3.66 2.16
C SER A 18 3.20 2.70 1.13
N ASP A 19 3.51 1.46 1.54
CA ASP A 19 3.99 0.41 0.63
C ASP A 19 2.95 0.07 -0.44
N GLN A 20 1.66 0.11 -0.09
CA GLN A 20 0.55 -0.18 -1.01
C GLN A 20 0.21 0.94 -2.01
N LYS A 21 0.86 2.11 -1.91
CA LYS A 21 0.73 3.16 -2.93
C LYS A 21 1.67 2.95 -4.11
N ILE A 22 2.68 2.10 -3.96
CA ILE A 22 3.69 1.85 -4.97
C ILE A 22 3.25 0.60 -5.76
N PRO A 23 3.11 0.69 -7.10
CA PRO A 23 2.94 -0.51 -7.91
C PRO A 23 4.16 -1.41 -7.70
N ASN A 24 3.94 -2.65 -7.26
CA ASN A 24 4.95 -3.62 -6.80
C ASN A 24 5.54 -3.39 -5.38
N GLY A 25 4.76 -2.81 -4.46
CA GLY A 25 5.11 -2.78 -3.03
C GLY A 25 5.36 -4.18 -2.47
N GLN A 26 6.31 -4.32 -1.54
CA GLN A 26 6.78 -5.63 -1.05
C GLN A 26 5.65 -6.47 -0.43
N SER A 27 4.67 -5.82 0.19
CA SER A 27 3.51 -6.48 0.83
C SER A 27 2.54 -7.14 -0.15
N THR A 28 2.55 -6.76 -1.42
CA THR A 28 1.56 -7.21 -2.40
C THR A 28 1.94 -8.52 -3.09
N HIS A 29 3.18 -8.98 -2.89
CA HIS A 29 3.73 -10.19 -3.52
C HIS A 29 3.75 -11.42 -2.61
N ASN A 30 3.26 -11.32 -1.36
CA ASN A 30 3.30 -12.41 -0.38
C ASN A 30 2.52 -13.67 -0.79
N LEU A 31 1.62 -13.58 -1.77
CA LEU A 31 0.87 -14.72 -2.30
C LEU A 31 1.50 -15.31 -3.57
N TRP A 32 2.63 -14.78 -4.04
CA TRP A 32 3.30 -15.20 -5.26
C TRP A 32 4.73 -15.62 -4.97
N ALA A 33 5.08 -16.85 -5.34
CA ALA A 33 6.42 -17.39 -5.25
C ALA A 33 7.06 -17.44 -6.64
N ASN A 34 8.34 -17.11 -6.74
CA ASN A 34 9.08 -17.25 -7.99
C ASN A 34 9.24 -18.74 -8.32
N SER A 35 8.81 -19.13 -9.52
CA SER A 35 8.94 -20.48 -10.04
C SER A 35 9.78 -20.43 -11.31
N CYS A 36 11.03 -20.89 -11.22
CA CYS A 36 11.96 -20.92 -12.36
C CYS A 36 12.25 -22.36 -12.83
N PRO A 37 11.32 -23.05 -13.53
CA PRO A 37 11.66 -24.28 -14.22
C PRO A 37 12.15 -23.92 -15.63
N GLY A 38 13.46 -23.75 -15.80
CA GLY A 38 14.10 -23.58 -17.11
C GLY A 38 13.74 -22.27 -17.84
N SER A 39 14.65 -21.30 -17.78
CA SER A 39 14.73 -20.06 -18.58
C SER A 39 13.54 -19.08 -18.65
N THR A 40 12.33 -19.44 -18.23
CA THR A 40 11.18 -18.51 -18.16
C THR A 40 10.86 -18.09 -16.73
N PHE A 41 10.81 -16.77 -16.49
CA PHE A 41 10.36 -16.18 -15.23
C PHE A 41 8.85 -16.38 -15.09
N ASN A 42 8.43 -17.34 -14.25
CA ASN A 42 7.04 -17.57 -13.93
C ASN A 42 6.80 -17.34 -12.44
N SER A 43 5.65 -16.77 -12.10
CA SER A 43 5.19 -16.58 -10.72
C SER A 43 4.12 -17.63 -10.41
N ARG A 44 4.24 -18.27 -9.25
CA ARG A 44 3.28 -19.27 -8.76
C ARG A 44 2.47 -18.68 -7.63
N HIS A 45 1.15 -18.69 -7.74
CA HIS A 45 0.28 -18.34 -6.63
C HIS A 45 0.34 -19.43 -5.55
N ILE A 46 0.70 -19.07 -4.33
CA ILE A 46 1.01 -20.01 -3.23
C ILE A 46 -0.21 -20.86 -2.85
N ILE A 47 -1.40 -20.28 -2.89
CA ILE A 47 -2.63 -20.96 -2.44
C ILE A 47 -3.23 -21.84 -3.53
N THR A 48 -3.29 -21.35 -4.77
CA THR A 48 -3.98 -22.05 -5.86
C THR A 48 -3.03 -22.89 -6.72
N ASN A 49 -1.71 -22.80 -6.49
CA ASN A 49 -0.65 -23.35 -7.34
C ASN A 49 -0.74 -22.94 -8.82
N LYS A 50 -1.55 -21.93 -9.15
CA LYS A 50 -1.63 -21.39 -10.51
C LYS A 50 -0.30 -20.76 -10.87
N VAL A 51 0.28 -21.20 -11.99
CA VAL A 51 1.51 -20.61 -12.54
C VAL A 51 1.10 -19.59 -13.59
N VAL A 52 1.67 -18.41 -13.49
CA VAL A 52 1.41 -17.25 -14.34
C VAL A 52 2.74 -16.79 -14.91
N GLY A 53 2.80 -16.51 -16.21
CA GLY A 53 4.01 -16.00 -16.85
C GLY A 53 4.34 -14.57 -16.41
N SER A 54 5.60 -14.15 -16.53
CA SER A 54 6.07 -12.81 -16.15
C SER A 54 5.21 -11.66 -16.70
N PHE A 55 4.75 -11.76 -17.94
CA PHE A 55 3.91 -10.73 -18.56
C PHE A 55 2.51 -10.66 -17.94
N GLU A 56 1.91 -11.80 -17.62
CA GLU A 56 0.58 -11.89 -17.02
C GLU A 56 0.63 -11.54 -15.51
N PHE A 57 1.77 -11.74 -14.85
CA PHE A 57 2.04 -11.27 -13.49
C PHE A 57 2.13 -9.73 -13.40
N LEU A 58 2.76 -9.08 -14.39
CA LEU A 58 2.76 -7.61 -14.48
C LEU A 58 1.35 -7.04 -14.72
N LEU A 59 0.45 -7.84 -15.31
CA LEU A 59 -0.96 -7.51 -15.51
C LEU A 59 -1.83 -7.83 -14.29
N THR A 60 -1.35 -8.63 -13.33
CA THR A 60 -2.01 -8.78 -12.03
C THR A 60 -1.80 -7.49 -11.23
N ASN A 61 -2.62 -6.48 -11.55
CA ASN A 61 -2.64 -5.19 -10.89
C ASN A 61 -2.66 -5.40 -9.38
N THR A 62 -1.54 -5.12 -8.72
CA THR A 62 -1.49 -5.05 -7.26
C THR A 62 -2.48 -3.97 -6.84
N PRO A 63 -3.46 -4.29 -5.97
CA PRO A 63 -4.47 -3.33 -5.59
C PRO A 63 -3.78 -2.13 -4.96
N LEU A 64 -4.09 -0.94 -5.50
CA LEU A 64 -3.60 0.32 -4.95
C LEU A 64 -4.38 0.66 -3.68
N GLY A 65 -3.65 0.89 -2.60
CA GLY A 65 -4.21 1.22 -1.29
C GLY A 65 -4.54 0.00 -0.43
N GLY A 66 -5.21 0.25 0.70
CA GLY A 66 -5.41 -0.74 1.76
C GLY A 66 -6.55 -0.42 2.70
N LEU A 67 -6.90 -1.44 3.49
CA LEU A 67 -7.89 -1.33 4.56
C LEU A 67 -7.18 -1.18 5.90
N LEU A 68 -7.55 -0.14 6.65
CA LEU A 68 -7.07 0.09 8.01
C LEU A 68 -8.13 -0.38 9.02
N VAL A 69 -8.06 -1.66 9.40
CA VAL A 69 -9.08 -2.33 10.23
C VAL A 69 -8.60 -2.47 11.68
N ASP A 70 -8.01 -1.41 12.21
CA ASP A 70 -7.65 -1.32 13.63
C ASP A 70 -8.92 -1.18 14.49
N ASP A 71 -8.84 -1.58 15.77
CA ASP A 71 -9.89 -1.32 16.76
C ASP A 71 -10.22 0.18 16.90
N MET A 72 -11.47 0.47 17.31
CA MET A 72 -11.88 1.85 17.62
C MET A 72 -11.03 2.41 18.77
N GLY A 73 -10.67 3.69 18.68
CA GLY A 73 -9.81 4.34 19.68
C GLY A 73 -8.31 4.24 19.43
N LEU A 74 -7.84 3.42 18.49
CA LEU A 74 -6.40 3.31 18.16
C LEU A 74 -5.84 4.50 17.34
N GLY A 75 -6.66 5.52 17.08
CA GLY A 75 -6.24 6.73 16.39
C GLY A 75 -6.16 6.59 14.87
N LYS A 76 -7.06 5.82 14.25
CA LYS A 76 -7.14 5.70 12.78
C LYS A 76 -7.22 7.05 12.07
N THR A 77 -7.90 8.03 12.67
CA THR A 77 -8.00 9.39 12.14
C THR A 77 -6.64 10.07 12.08
N ILE A 78 -5.82 9.98 13.15
CA ILE A 78 -4.49 10.60 13.13
C ILE A 78 -3.54 9.88 12.17
N GLN A 79 -3.68 8.56 12.03
CA GLN A 79 -2.95 7.80 11.02
C GLN A 79 -3.31 8.24 9.59
N ALA A 80 -4.61 8.45 9.29
CA ALA A 80 -5.07 8.92 7.99
C ALA A 80 -4.55 10.33 7.68
N ILE A 81 -4.63 11.26 8.64
CA ILE A 81 -4.08 12.62 8.49
C ILE A 81 -2.58 12.55 8.25
N ALA A 82 -1.85 11.73 9.02
CA ALA A 82 -0.42 11.56 8.86
C ALA A 82 -0.05 11.08 7.45
N LEU A 83 -0.76 10.06 6.94
CA LEU A 83 -0.58 9.56 5.58
C LEU A 83 -0.82 10.64 4.51
N ILE A 84 -1.85 11.47 4.67
CA ILE A 84 -2.16 12.57 3.74
C ILE A 84 -1.06 13.63 3.77
N VAL A 85 -0.61 14.04 4.95
CA VAL A 85 0.46 15.04 5.10
C VAL A 85 1.76 14.54 4.48
N THR A 86 2.18 13.31 4.80
CA THR A 86 3.39 12.70 4.21
C THR A 86 3.30 12.60 2.69
N SER A 87 2.12 12.26 2.16
CA SER A 87 1.91 12.21 0.70
C SER A 87 2.00 13.61 0.07
N LYS A 88 1.42 14.63 0.71
CA LYS A 88 1.50 16.00 0.22
C LYS A 88 2.92 16.57 0.29
N GLU A 89 3.65 16.29 1.35
CA GLU A 89 5.06 16.69 1.48
C GLU A 89 5.93 16.08 0.38
N TRP A 90 5.70 14.81 0.02
CA TRP A 90 6.36 14.16 -1.11
C TRP A 90 6.01 14.79 -2.46
N LEU A 91 4.79 15.31 -2.62
CA LEU A 91 4.37 16.02 -3.83
C LEU A 91 4.92 17.45 -3.92
N ILE A 92 5.17 18.11 -2.79
CA ILE A 92 5.83 19.43 -2.78
C ILE A 92 7.26 19.32 -3.34
N THR A 93 7.94 18.20 -3.08
CA THR A 93 9.27 17.94 -3.67
C THR A 93 9.20 17.46 -5.12
N ASN A 94 8.05 16.94 -5.58
CA ASN A 94 7.82 16.46 -6.95
C ASN A 94 6.51 17.03 -7.53
N PRO A 95 6.52 18.29 -8.02
CA PRO A 95 5.30 19.05 -8.34
C PRO A 95 4.51 18.54 -9.56
N GLN A 96 5.01 17.54 -10.28
CA GLN A 96 4.37 16.97 -11.47
C GLN A 96 3.02 16.26 -11.19
N HIS A 97 2.63 16.06 -9.92
CA HIS A 97 1.51 15.18 -9.58
C HIS A 97 0.65 15.66 -8.39
N SER A 98 0.35 16.96 -8.31
CA SER A 98 -0.56 17.50 -7.28
C SER A 98 -1.97 16.92 -7.45
N THR A 99 -2.33 15.96 -6.59
CA THR A 99 -3.64 15.29 -6.61
C THR A 99 -4.45 15.69 -5.39
N PRO A 100 -5.73 16.10 -5.55
CA PRO A 100 -6.59 16.42 -4.42
C PRO A 100 -6.95 15.16 -3.62
N THR A 101 -7.13 15.30 -2.31
CA THR A 101 -7.58 14.22 -1.42
C THR A 101 -9.00 14.48 -0.95
N ILE A 102 -9.88 13.48 -1.08
CA ILE A 102 -11.27 13.53 -0.61
C ILE A 102 -11.40 12.62 0.61
N ILE A 103 -12.05 13.13 1.66
CA ILE A 103 -12.40 12.35 2.87
C ILE A 103 -13.92 12.22 2.90
N ILE A 104 -14.40 11.00 2.98
CA ILE A 104 -15.83 10.69 3.09
C ILE A 104 -16.09 10.23 4.52
N CYS A 105 -16.98 10.92 5.21
CA CYS A 105 -17.39 10.60 6.58
C CYS A 105 -18.91 10.37 6.60
N PRO A 106 -19.42 9.45 7.43
CA PRO A 106 -20.86 9.33 7.66
C PRO A 106 -21.41 10.63 8.30
N PRO A 107 -22.69 10.96 8.08
CA PRO A 107 -23.34 12.05 8.80
C PRO A 107 -23.40 11.73 10.30
N LEU A 108 -23.32 12.78 11.11
CA LEU A 108 -23.47 12.73 12.57
C LEU A 108 -24.90 12.37 12.98
#